data_AF-A0A962Q9Q5-F1
#
_entry.id   AF-A0A962Q9Q5-F1
#
_cell.length_a   1.000
_cell.length_b   1.000
_cell.length_c   1.000
_cell.angle_alpha   90.00
_cell.angle_beta   90.00
_cell.angle_gamma   90.00
#
_symmetry.space_group_name_H-M   'P 1'
#
loop_
_entity.id
_entity.type
_entity.pdbx_description
1 polymer ?
#
loop_
_entity_poly.entity_id
_entity_poly.type
_entity_poly.pdbx_seq_one_letter_code
_entity_poly.pdbx_strand_id
1 'polypeptide(L)'
;DCQKYDLIVDDGIDLKKVSVKTATTKSNSNFYRLYLRTVSGRKVVGCSHENTDVTFVLCADSTMYCIPNKVLSNYKNTVVLNSRFNTYKVYFKDINNYL
;
A
#
# COMPACT_ATOMS: atom_id res chain seq x y z
N ASP A 1 11.02 8.18 -13.20
CA ASP A 1 10.67 7.02 -12.38
C ASP A 1 11.48 5.81 -12.85
N CYS A 2 12.67 5.63 -12.28
CA CYS A 2 13.57 4.51 -12.63
C CYS A 2 13.77 3.54 -11.45
N GLN A 3 13.35 3.96 -10.27
CA GLN A 3 13.43 3.18 -9.04
C GLN A 3 12.16 2.32 -8.92
N LYS A 4 12.24 1.22 -8.17
CA LYS A 4 11.10 0.30 -7.97
C LYS A 4 10.34 0.58 -6.66
N TYR A 5 10.70 1.66 -5.98
CA TYR A 5 10.13 2.14 -4.74
C TYR A 5 9.89 3.65 -4.88
N ASP A 6 8.95 4.17 -4.08
CA ASP A 6 8.57 5.58 -4.11
C ASP A 6 9.31 6.37 -3.02
N LEU A 7 9.52 5.75 -1.84
CA LEU A 7 10.18 6.37 -0.69
C LEU A 7 11.14 5.39 -0.01
N ILE A 8 12.12 5.94 0.70
CA ILE A 8 12.84 5.24 1.77
C ILE A 8 12.46 5.91 3.08
N VAL A 9 12.07 5.10 4.06
CA VAL A 9 11.67 5.57 5.40
C VAL A 9 12.65 5.00 6.42
N ASP A 10 13.21 5.86 7.25
CA ASP A 10 13.94 5.48 8.44
C ASP A 10 12.95 5.35 9.61
N ASP A 11 12.83 4.16 10.18
CA ASP A 11 11.98 3.90 11.34
C ASP A 11 12.74 3.93 12.69
N GLY A 12 14.02 4.34 12.66
CA GLY A 12 14.94 4.34 13.79
C GLY A 12 15.62 3.00 14.05
N ILE A 13 15.24 1.94 13.33
CA ILE A 13 15.88 0.62 13.38
C ILE A 13 16.55 0.31 12.05
N ASP A 14 15.84 0.48 10.93
CA ASP A 14 16.37 0.26 9.60
C ASP A 14 15.68 1.11 8.51
N LEU A 15 16.31 1.15 7.34
CA LEU A 15 15.79 1.85 6.16
C LEU A 15 14.84 0.94 5.38
N LYS A 16 13.56 1.30 5.34
CA LYS A 16 12.52 0.58 4.60
C LYS A 16 12.28 1.19 3.23
N LYS A 17 12.29 0.36 2.18
CA LYS A 17 11.82 0.74 0.85
C LYS A 17 10.30 0.64 0.79
N VAL A 18 9.63 1.74 0.48
CA VAL A 18 8.17 1.86 0.50
C VAL A 18 7.65 2.06 -0.92
N SER A 19 6.63 1.29 -1.30
CA SER A 19 5.76 1.65 -2.43
C SER A 19 4.54 2.39 -1.92
N VAL A 20 4.14 3.48 -2.58
CA VAL A 20 2.97 4.28 -2.27
C VAL A 20 1.89 4.01 -3.32
N LYS A 21 0.69 3.69 -2.86
CA LYS A 21 -0.48 3.46 -3.72
C LYS A 21 -1.70 4.19 -3.21
N THR A 22 -2.58 4.54 -4.14
CA THR A 22 -3.91 5.04 -3.81
C THR A 22 -4.96 3.99 -4.12
N ALA A 23 -6.02 3.94 -3.31
CA ALA A 23 -7.16 3.06 -3.50
C ALA A 23 -8.46 3.88 -3.54
N THR A 24 -8.99 4.08 -4.75
CA THR A 24 -10.15 4.95 -4.97
C THR A 24 -11.41 4.19 -5.35
N THR A 25 -11.27 2.97 -5.87
CA THR A 25 -12.41 2.14 -6.28
C THR A 25 -12.82 1.19 -5.16
N LYS A 26 -14.13 0.94 -5.04
CA LYS A 26 -14.68 0.01 -4.06
C LYS A 26 -15.15 -1.28 -4.72
N SER A 27 -15.17 -2.35 -3.92
CA SER A 27 -15.83 -3.61 -4.23
C SER A 27 -17.34 -3.51 -3.96
N ASN A 28 -18.11 -4.52 -4.40
CA ASN A 28 -19.55 -4.59 -4.17
C ASN A 28 -19.89 -4.61 -2.65
N SER A 29 -18.94 -5.04 -1.81
CA SER A 29 -19.06 -5.04 -0.35
C SER A 29 -18.57 -3.74 0.29
N ASN A 30 -18.45 -2.65 -0.47
CA ASN A 30 -18.05 -1.31 0.00
C ASN A 30 -16.62 -1.21 0.61
N PHE A 31 -15.78 -2.22 0.43
CA PHE A 31 -14.35 -2.16 0.77
C PHE A 31 -13.51 -1.68 -0.40
N TYR A 32 -12.46 -0.90 -0.15
CA TYR A 32 -11.55 -0.43 -1.20
C TYR A 32 -10.80 -1.57 -1.89
N ARG A 33 -10.58 -1.42 -3.20
CA ARG A 33 -9.74 -2.27 -4.01
C ARG A 33 -8.38 -1.62 -4.22
N LEU A 34 -7.34 -2.32 -3.81
CA LEU A 34 -5.96 -1.99 -4.10
C LEU A 34 -5.54 -2.75 -5.37
N TYR A 35 -5.11 -2.03 -6.41
CA TYR A 35 -4.55 -2.66 -7.61
C TYR A 35 -3.04 -2.87 -7.46
N LEU A 36 -2.63 -4.13 -7.60
CA LEU A 36 -1.25 -4.59 -7.58
C LEU A 36 -0.73 -4.85 -9.00
N ARG A 37 -1.18 -4.04 -9.94
CA ARG A 37 -0.84 -4.18 -11.36
C ARG A 37 -0.78 -2.81 -12.00
N THR A 38 0.01 -2.74 -13.06
CA THR A 38 0.09 -1.60 -13.97
C THR A 38 -0.36 -2.06 -15.35
N VAL A 39 -1.04 -1.17 -16.08
CA VAL A 39 -1.37 -1.41 -17.49
C VAL A 39 -0.30 -0.70 -18.32
N SER A 40 0.42 -1.48 -19.14
CA SER A 40 1.39 -0.96 -20.11
C SER A 40 0.92 -1.34 -21.51
N GLY A 41 0.41 -0.35 -22.24
CA GLY A 41 -0.28 -0.59 -23.51
C GLY A 41 -1.48 -1.53 -23.35
N ARG A 42 -1.48 -2.66 -24.07
CA ARG A 42 -2.51 -3.71 -23.95
C ARG A 42 -2.18 -4.80 -22.93
N LYS A 43 -1.03 -4.71 -22.25
CA LYS A 43 -0.56 -5.74 -21.31
C LYS A 43 -0.80 -5.29 -19.88
N VAL A 44 -1.41 -6.17 -19.09
CA VAL A 44 -1.47 -6.04 -17.64
C VAL A 44 -0.22 -6.69 -17.07
N VAL A 45 0.56 -5.92 -16.31
CA VAL A 45 1.79 -6.38 -15.65
C VAL A 45 1.60 -6.26 -14.14
N GLY A 46 1.85 -7.34 -13.40
CA GLY A 46 1.83 -7.29 -11.94
C GLY A 46 2.87 -6.33 -11.40
N CYS A 47 2.58 -5.68 -10.27
CA CYS A 47 3.59 -4.94 -9.52
C CYS A 47 4.56 -5.96 -8.91
N SER A 48 5.86 -5.83 -9.19
CA SER A 48 6.87 -6.64 -8.51
C SER A 48 6.96 -6.19 -7.06
N HIS A 49 6.60 -7.07 -6.13
CA HIS A 49 6.66 -6.85 -4.69
C HIS A 49 8.05 -7.09 -4.10
N GLU A 50 9.00 -7.55 -4.92
CA GLU A 50 10.30 -8.05 -4.48
C GLU A 50 11.29 -6.94 -4.13
N ASN A 51 11.02 -5.70 -4.56
CA ASN A 51 11.94 -4.57 -4.45
C ASN A 51 11.55 -3.54 -3.38
N THR A 52 10.45 -3.78 -2.67
CA THR A 52 9.95 -2.94 -1.58
C THR A 52 9.65 -3.80 -0.36
N ASP A 53 9.78 -3.24 0.83
CA ASP A 53 9.53 -3.94 2.10
C ASP A 53 8.04 -3.84 2.48
N VAL A 54 7.47 -2.66 2.27
CA VAL A 54 6.07 -2.34 2.60
C VAL A 54 5.40 -1.56 1.46
N THR A 55 4.07 -1.68 1.40
CA THR A 55 3.22 -0.83 0.58
C THR A 55 2.37 0.04 1.50
N PHE A 56 2.56 1.36 1.41
CA PHE A 56 1.68 2.34 2.01
C PHE A 56 0.49 2.62 1.07
N VAL A 57 -0.72 2.58 1.61
CA VAL A 57 -1.96 2.77 0.85
C VAL A 57 -2.76 3.91 1.44
N LEU A 58 -3.14 4.87 0.61
CA LEU A 58 -4.10 5.92 0.93
C LEU A 58 -5.43 5.65 0.22
N CYS A 59 -6.50 5.47 0.97
CA CYS A 59 -7.84 5.32 0.41
C CYS A 59 -8.50 6.69 0.17
N ALA A 60 -9.50 6.73 -0.71
CA ALA A 60 -10.23 7.97 -1.03
C ALA A 60 -10.93 8.63 0.19
N ASP A 61 -11.23 7.87 1.25
CA ASP A 61 -11.79 8.40 2.50
C ASP A 61 -10.72 8.75 3.55
N SER A 62 -9.46 8.89 3.12
CA SER A 62 -8.30 9.11 3.99
C SER A 62 -7.94 7.97 4.93
N THR A 63 -8.62 6.80 4.85
CA THR A 63 -8.16 5.61 5.55
C THR A 63 -6.81 5.18 4.97
N MET A 64 -5.84 4.93 5.84
CA MET A 64 -4.49 4.54 5.44
C MET A 64 -4.12 3.14 5.93
N TYR A 65 -3.27 2.47 5.17
CA TYR A 65 -2.71 1.17 5.52
C TYR A 65 -1.20 1.14 5.26
N CYS A 66 -0.44 0.43 6.10
CA CYS A 66 0.96 0.09 5.86
C CYS A 66 1.08 -1.44 5.86
N ILE A 67 1.13 -2.03 4.67
CA ILE A 67 1.01 -3.48 4.49
C ILE A 67 2.37 -4.06 4.11
N PRO A 68 2.90 -5.05 4.86
CA PRO A 68 4.12 -5.74 4.46
C PRO A 68 3.97 -6.42 3.10
N ASN A 69 4.96 -6.29 2.23
CA ASN A 69 4.86 -6.86 0.89
C ASN A 69 4.81 -8.39 0.86
N LYS A 70 5.34 -9.06 1.89
CA LYS A 70 5.16 -10.51 2.10
C LYS A 70 3.68 -10.92 2.27
N VAL A 71 2.82 -10.00 2.72
CA VAL A 71 1.37 -10.23 2.79
C VAL A 71 0.76 -10.08 1.40
N LEU A 72 1.17 -9.04 0.66
CA LEU A 72 0.66 -8.73 -0.67
C LEU A 72 1.14 -9.70 -1.76
N SER A 73 2.29 -10.36 -1.59
CA SER A 73 2.82 -11.34 -2.54
C SER A 73 1.90 -12.55 -2.77
N ASN A 74 0.94 -12.80 -1.88
CA ASN A 74 -0.09 -13.82 -2.04
C ASN A 74 -1.18 -13.44 -3.06
N TYR A 75 -1.16 -12.21 -3.58
CA TYR A 75 -2.18 -11.67 -4.47
C TYR A 75 -1.60 -11.28 -5.82
N LYS A 76 -2.27 -11.67 -6.91
CA LYS A 76 -1.73 -11.48 -8.27
C LYS A 76 -1.99 -10.11 -8.90
N ASN A 77 -3.13 -9.48 -8.61
CA ASN A 77 -3.64 -8.36 -9.41
C ASN A 77 -4.36 -7.30 -8.58
N THR A 78 -5.18 -7.73 -7.62
CA THR A 78 -6.01 -6.85 -6.81
C THR A 78 -6.19 -7.47 -5.43
N VAL A 79 -6.26 -6.59 -4.43
CA VAL A 79 -6.61 -6.93 -3.05
C VAL A 79 -7.83 -6.13 -2.65
N VAL A 80 -8.76 -6.75 -1.95
CA VAL A 80 -9.87 -6.03 -1.30
C VAL A 80 -9.46 -5.79 0.15
N LEU A 81 -9.39 -4.51 0.55
CA LEU A 81 -8.99 -4.07 1.89
C LEU A 81 -10.14 -4.24 2.88
N ASN A 82 -10.51 -5.50 3.13
CA ASN A 82 -11.56 -5.87 4.07
C ASN A 82 -11.06 -5.87 5.53
N SER A 83 -11.89 -6.33 6.46
CA SER A 83 -11.59 -6.36 7.89
C SER A 83 -10.28 -7.07 8.26
N ARG A 84 -9.80 -8.03 7.45
CA ARG A 84 -8.50 -8.68 7.67
C ARG A 84 -7.33 -7.70 7.62
N PHE A 85 -7.46 -6.63 6.83
CA PHE A 85 -6.43 -5.61 6.69
C PHE A 85 -6.48 -4.55 7.80
N ASN A 86 -7.44 -4.61 8.71
CA ASN A 86 -7.53 -3.64 9.82
C ASN A 86 -6.28 -3.65 10.72
N THR A 87 -5.58 -4.78 10.84
CA THR A 87 -4.32 -4.90 11.58
C THR A 87 -3.19 -4.03 10.99
N TYR A 88 -3.30 -3.65 9.71
CA TYR A 88 -2.33 -2.82 9.00
C TYR A 88 -2.78 -1.37 8.88
N LYS A 89 -3.91 -0.97 9.50
CA LYS A 89 -4.35 0.42 9.46
C LYS A 89 -3.36 1.33 10.18
N VAL A 90 -3.09 2.48 9.58
CA VAL A 90 -2.25 3.53 10.16
C VAL A 90 -3.17 4.60 10.74
N TYR A 91 -2.86 5.02 11.96
CA TYR A 91 -3.51 6.13 12.63
C TYR A 91 -2.45 7.17 12.96
N PHE A 92 -2.74 8.44 12.71
CA PHE A 92 -1.94 9.51 13.27
C PHE A 92 -2.25 9.62 14.75
N LYS A 93 -1.20 9.71 15.57
CA LYS A 93 -1.33 10.25 16.92
C LYS A 93 -1.22 11.76 16.79
N ASP A 94 -2.13 12.51 17.40
CA ASP A 94 -2.12 13.98 17.32
C ASP A 94 -0.72 14.53 17.63
N ILE A 95 -0.16 15.27 16.66
CA ILE A 95 1.18 15.88 16.73
C ILE A 95 1.21 17.05 17.72
N ASN A 96 0.05 17.46 18.25
CA ASN A 96 -0.09 18.56 19.22
C ASN A 96 0.65 18.33 20.56
N ASN A 97 1.31 17.19 20.76
CA ASN A 97 2.15 16.92 21.94
C ASN A 97 3.67 17.05 21.66
N TYR A 98 4.08 17.50 20.46
CA TYR A 98 5.48 17.62 20.06
C TYR A 98 5.89 19.04 19.61
N LEU A 99 5.03 20.03 19.83
CA LEU A 99 5.31 21.46 19.61
C LEU A 99 5.16 22.25 20.91
#